data_AF-A0A0D0RQE7-F1
#
_entry.id   AF-A0A0D0RQE7-F1
#
_cell.length_a   1.000
_cell.length_b   1.000
_cell.length_c   1.000
_cell.angle_alpha   90.00
_cell.angle_beta   90.00
_cell.angle_gamma   90.00
#
_symmetry.space_group_name_H-M   'P 1'
#
loop_
_entity.id
_entity.type
_entity.pdbx_description
1 polymer ?
#
loop_
_entity_poly.entity_id
_entity_poly.type
_entity_poly.pdbx_seq_one_letter_code
_entity_poly.pdbx_strand_id
1 'polypeptide(L)' 'MLICRAFITLKDGTRLYAKQVGKKAFCWEVTEEEYKAYLEKQKKNKKK' A
#
# COMPACT_ATOMS: atom_id res chain seq x y z
N MET A 1 -1.09 -8.03 10.70
CA MET A 1 -1.09 -8.47 9.28
C MET A 1 -0.18 -7.55 8.47
N LEU A 2 0.47 -8.02 7.40
CA LEU A 2 1.39 -7.19 6.60
C LEU A 2 0.72 -6.70 5.32
N ILE A 3 0.74 -5.39 5.08
CA ILE A 3 0.38 -4.80 3.78
C ILE A 3 1.67 -4.47 3.05
N CYS A 4 1.81 -4.94 1.81
CA CYS A 4 2.92 -4.58 0.93
C CYS A 4 2.43 -3.73 -0.25
N ARG A 5 3.14 -2.63 -0.51
CA ARG A 5 2.83 -1.67 -1.58
C ARG A 5 4.07 -1.26 -2.37
N ALA A 6 3.90 -1.08 -3.67
CA ALA A 6 4.97 -0.63 -4.57
C ALA A 6 5.31 0.86 -4.39
N PHE A 7 4.38 1.65 -3.85
CA PHE A 7 4.56 3.06 -3.56
C PHE A 7 3.73 3.47 -2.34
N ILE A 8 4.18 4.50 -1.64
CA ILE A 8 3.41 5.20 -0.62
C ILE A 8 3.17 6.64 -1.08
N THR A 9 2.08 7.24 -0.61
CA THR A 9 1.81 8.67 -0.84
C THR A 9 2.25 9.42 0.41
N LEU A 10 3.16 10.36 0.24
CA LEU A 10 3.62 11.25 1.31
C LEU A 10 2.55 12.30 1.61
N LYS A 11 2.65 12.96 2.78
CA LYS A 11 1.70 14.01 3.19
C LYS A 11 1.61 15.17 2.19
N ASP A 12 2.70 15.40 1.46
CA ASP A 12 2.82 16.39 0.38
C ASP A 12 2.09 15.98 -0.92
N GLY A 13 1.47 14.80 -0.96
CA GLY A 13 0.82 14.26 -2.17
C GLY A 13 1.77 13.54 -3.13
N THR A 14 3.08 13.73 -2.95
CA THR A 14 4.10 13.03 -3.74
C THR A 14 4.04 11.51 -3.53
N ARG A 15 4.08 10.75 -4.64
CA ARG A 15 4.15 9.28 -4.63
C ARG A 15 5.60 8.84 -4.60
N LEU A 16 6.02 8.25 -3.48
CA LEU A 16 7.35 7.64 -3.34
C LEU A 16 7.27 6.16 -3.70
N TYR A 17 7.97 5.77 -4.75
CA TYR A 17 8.05 4.37 -5.18
C TYR A 17 9.19 3.65 -4.48
N ALA A 18 8.97 2.40 -4.09
CA ALA A 18 9.97 1.60 -3.38
C ALA A 18 11.28 1.47 -4.17
N LYS A 19 11.18 1.41 -5.51
CA LYS A 19 12.32 1.38 -6.42
C LYS A 19 13.24 2.60 -6.28
N GLN A 20 12.69 3.78 -5.96
CA GLN A 20 13.47 5.01 -5.78
C GLN A 20 14.36 4.96 -4.54
N VAL A 21 13.99 4.17 -3.54
CA VAL A 21 14.75 3.97 -2.30
C VAL A 21 15.51 2.63 -2.29
N GLY A 22 15.69 2.00 -3.46
CA GLY A 22 16.40 0.72 -3.60
C GLY A 22 15.66 -0.48 -3.01
N LYS A 23 14.37 -0.36 -2.70
CA LYS A 23 13.54 -1.44 -2.16
C LYS A 23 12.58 -1.99 -3.21
N LYS A 24 12.12 -3.23 -3.01
CA LYS A 24 11.12 -3.86 -3.87
C LYS A 24 9.69 -3.43 -3.51
N ALA A 25 9.40 -3.28 -2.22
CA ALA A 25 8.11 -2.85 -1.72
C ALA A 25 8.25 -2.18 -0.34
N PHE A 26 7.26 -1.38 0.01
CA PHE A 26 7.01 -0.95 1.38
C PHE A 26 6.08 -1.94 2.03
N CYS A 27 6.54 -2.63 3.08
CA CYS A 27 5.70 -3.50 3.89
C CYS A 27 5.64 -2.95 5.31
N TRP A 28 4.45 -2.86 5.88
CA TRP A 28 4.25 -2.46 7.28
C TRP A 28 3.16 -3.30 7.93
N GLU A 29 3.26 -3.43 9.25
CA GLU A 29 2.28 -4.14 10.06
C GLU A 29 1.06 -3.27 10.30
N VAL A 30 -0.12 -3.86 10.10
CA VAL A 30 -1.42 -3.24 10.33
C VAL A 30 -2.32 -4.17 11.14
N THR A 31 -3.35 -3.58 11.74
CA THR A 31 -4.45 -4.29 12.38
C THR A 31 -5.33 -5.01 11.35
N GLU A 32 -6.16 -5.95 11.81
CA GLU A 32 -7.05 -6.72 10.94
C GLU A 32 -8.07 -5.84 10.22
N GLU A 33 -8.54 -4.77 10.86
CA GLU A 33 -9.52 -3.82 10.30
C GLU A 33 -8.94 -3.05 9.11
N GLU A 34 -7.73 -2.51 9.26
CA GLU A 34 -7.03 -1.83 8.17
C GLU A 34 -6.68 -2.76 7.01
N TYR A 35 -6.33 -4.01 7.33
CA TYR A 35 -6.07 -5.04 6.32
C TYR A 35 -7.32 -5.37 5.51
N LYS A 36 -8.48 -5.54 6.17
CA LYS A 36 -9.77 -5.77 5.48
C LYS A 36 -10.13 -4.60 4.58
N ALA A 37 -10.03 -3.36 5.07
CA ALA A 37 -10.31 -2.16 4.28
C ALA A 37 -9.41 -2.06 3.03
N TYR A 38 -8.12 -2.42 3.18
CA TYR A 38 -7.18 -2.48 2.06
C TYR A 38 -7.59 -3.53 1.01
N LEU A 39 -7.94 -4.74 1.44
CA LEU A 39 -8.38 -5.82 0.55
C LEU A 39 -9.66 -5.46 -0.21
N GLU A 40 -10.64 -4.83 0.46
CA GLU A 40 -11.88 -4.38 -0.18
C GLU A 40 -11.62 -3.33 -1.25
N LYS A 41 -10.72 -2.37 -0.99
CA LYS A 41 -10.33 -1.34 -1.94
C LYS A 41 -9.65 -1.95 -3.18
N GLN A 42 -8.78 -2.93 -2.98
CA GLN A 42 -8.15 -3.68 -4.07
C GLN A 42 -9.16 -4.49 -4.90
N LYS A 43 -10.13 -5.16 -4.26
CA LYS A 43 -11.21 -5.88 -4.95
C LYS A 43 -12.05 -4.97 -5.83
N LYS A 44 -12.40 -3.77 -5.35
CA LYS A 44 -13.15 -2.77 -6.14
C LYS A 44 -12.35 -2.27 -7.35
N ASN A 45 -11.04 -2.07 -7.19
CA ASN A 45 -10.16 -1.64 -8.29
C ASN A 45 -9.93 -2.71 -9.36
N LYS A 46 -10.02 -4.01 -9.01
CA LYS A 46 -9.83 -5.13 -9.95
C LYS A 46 -11.10 -5.51 -10.71
N LYS A 47 -12.27 -5.03 -10.27
CA LYS A 47 -13.59 -5.25 -10.88
C LYS A 47 -13.98 -4.17 -11.90
N LYS A 48 -13.16 -3.13 -12.03
CA LYS A 48 -13.26 -2.06 -13.03
C LYS A 48 -12.25 -2.32 -14.13
#